data_AF-A0A6F8T1D1-F1
#
_entry.id   AF-A0A6F8T1D1-F1
#
_cell.length_a   1.000
_cell.length_b   1.000
_cell.length_c   1.000
_cell.angle_alpha   90.00
_cell.angle_beta   90.00
_cell.angle_gamma   90.00
#
_symmetry.space_group_name_H-M   'P 1'
#
loop_
_entity.id
_entity.type
_entity.pdbx_description
1 polymer ?
#
loop_
_entity_poly.entity_id
_entity_poly.type
_entity_poly.pdbx_seq_one_letter_code
_entity_poly.pdbx_strand_id
1 'polypeptide(L)'
;MTLLKSERHILGEVLIIPAGNKLLFAEIEIKPTVFGFLAITFFKAKPLQVTFELKNGVKKQFNIVANMAKSDFLLSPLIENTTEFSLLYHDHYLTDHKQIKSMSITCNQNNIKNWQDEFIIHYKSTEK
;
A
#
# COMPACT_ATOMS: atom_id res chain seq x y z
N MET A 1 13.19 7.68 -8.41
CA MET A 1 13.07 6.32 -7.85
C MET A 1 13.10 5.34 -9.00
N THR A 2 13.78 4.21 -8.87
CA THR A 2 13.88 3.22 -9.96
C THR A 2 12.77 2.18 -9.80
N LEU A 3 12.02 1.94 -10.87
CA LEU A 3 10.98 0.91 -10.92
C LEU A 3 11.64 -0.48 -10.85
N LEU A 4 11.27 -1.26 -9.84
CA LEU A 4 11.72 -2.65 -9.68
C LEU A 4 10.79 -3.62 -10.41
N LYS A 5 9.49 -3.48 -10.19
CA LYS A 5 8.47 -4.41 -10.71
C LYS A 5 7.10 -3.76 -10.69
N SER A 6 6.25 -4.14 -11.64
CA SER A 6 4.83 -3.82 -11.63
C SER A 6 4.03 -5.12 -11.59
N GLU A 7 3.02 -5.18 -10.74
CA GLU A 7 2.15 -6.35 -10.60
C GLU A 7 0.69 -5.94 -10.62
N ARG A 8 -0.17 -6.81 -11.15
CA ARG A 8 -1.62 -6.61 -11.19
C ARG A 8 -2.27 -7.62 -10.25
N HIS A 9 -3.17 -7.14 -9.42
CA HIS A 9 -3.79 -7.93 -8.36
C HIS A 9 -5.26 -7.61 -8.19
N ILE A 10 -5.94 -8.47 -7.44
CA ILE A 10 -7.35 -8.29 -7.09
C ILE A 10 -7.51 -7.90 -5.62
N LEU A 11 -8.53 -7.08 -5.33
CA LEU A 11 -8.91 -6.74 -3.96
C LEU A 11 -9.23 -8.02 -3.18
N GLY A 12 -8.74 -8.10 -1.94
CA GLY A 12 -8.84 -9.27 -1.08
C GLY A 12 -7.71 -10.30 -1.24
N GLU A 13 -6.88 -10.19 -2.28
CA GLU A 13 -5.70 -11.03 -2.44
C GLU A 13 -4.62 -10.70 -1.39
N VAL A 14 -3.92 -11.73 -0.93
CA VAL A 14 -2.74 -11.59 -0.06
C VAL A 14 -1.48 -11.62 -0.91
N LEU A 15 -0.71 -10.55 -0.82
CA LEU A 15 0.40 -10.23 -1.70
C LEU A 15 1.69 -10.38 -0.94
N ILE A 16 2.62 -11.20 -1.43
CA ILE A 16 3.92 -11.37 -0.78
C ILE A 16 4.84 -10.23 -1.20
N ILE A 17 5.31 -9.47 -0.22
CA ILE A 17 6.19 -8.34 -0.46
C ILE A 17 7.64 -8.84 -0.51
N PRO A 18 8.43 -8.46 -1.53
CA PRO A 18 9.82 -8.86 -1.62
C PRO A 18 10.60 -8.33 -0.42
N ALA A 19 11.20 -9.23 0.35
CA ALA A 19 12.04 -8.86 1.48
C ALA A 19 13.37 -8.27 0.98
N GLY A 20 13.83 -7.21 1.64
CA GLY A 20 15.12 -6.62 1.32
C GLY A 20 15.58 -5.67 2.42
N ASN A 21 16.90 -5.49 2.51
CA ASN A 21 17.54 -4.55 3.44
C ASN A 21 17.59 -3.12 2.85
N LYS A 22 16.61 -2.76 2.01
CA LYS A 22 16.51 -1.46 1.35
C LYS A 22 15.09 -0.92 1.52
N LEU A 23 14.96 0.39 1.44
CA LEU A 23 13.68 1.06 1.45
C LEU A 23 12.89 0.66 0.21
N LEU A 24 11.76 0.00 0.41
CA LEU A 24 10.84 -0.40 -0.64
C LEU A 24 9.71 0.62 -0.69
N PHE A 25 9.53 1.24 -1.84
CA PHE A 25 8.46 2.17 -2.09
C PHE A 25 7.43 1.52 -3.01
N ALA A 26 6.20 2.00 -2.89
CA ALA A 26 5.11 1.56 -3.74
C ALA A 26 4.30 2.75 -4.24
N GLU A 27 3.73 2.56 -5.42
CA GLU A 27 2.64 3.35 -5.98
C GLU A 27 1.53 2.36 -6.33
N ILE A 28 0.29 2.67 -5.97
CA ILE A 28 -0.86 1.80 -6.17
C ILE A 28 -1.93 2.55 -6.95
N GLU A 29 -2.26 2.01 -8.11
CA GLU A 29 -3.33 2.50 -8.96
C GLU A 29 -4.62 1.71 -8.70
N ILE A 30 -5.53 2.31 -7.94
CA ILE A 30 -6.88 1.78 -7.70
C ILE A 30 -7.89 2.67 -8.42
N LYS A 31 -8.70 2.08 -9.30
CA LYS A 31 -9.67 2.82 -10.13
C LYS A 31 -11.10 2.60 -9.60
N PRO A 32 -11.93 3.65 -9.56
CA PRO A 32 -13.36 3.50 -9.26
C PRO A 32 -14.10 2.85 -10.45
N THR A 33 -15.24 2.24 -10.18
CA THR A 33 -16.13 1.70 -11.25
C THR A 33 -16.70 2.85 -12.08
N VAL A 34 -16.52 2.80 -13.39
CA VAL A 34 -17.00 3.84 -14.32
C VAL A 34 -18.46 3.58 -14.67
N PHE A 35 -19.40 4.10 -13.87
CA PHE A 35 -20.78 4.24 -14.33
C PHE A 35 -21.35 5.62 -14.01
N GLY A 36 -21.65 6.34 -15.10
CA GLY A 36 -22.65 7.40 -15.13
C GLY A 36 -22.22 8.80 -14.70
N PHE A 37 -21.26 9.39 -15.43
CA PHE A 37 -21.21 10.84 -15.67
C PHE A 37 -20.96 11.72 -14.42
N LEU A 38 -19.70 11.96 -14.03
CA LEU A 38 -19.31 13.13 -13.22
C LEU A 38 -20.28 13.51 -12.09
N ALA A 39 -20.83 12.53 -11.35
CA ALA A 39 -21.81 12.82 -10.31
C ALA A 39 -21.08 13.29 -9.03
N ILE A 40 -20.49 14.48 -9.16
CA ILE A 40 -20.23 15.43 -8.08
C ILE A 40 -19.10 14.97 -7.13
N THR A 41 -17.86 14.93 -7.66
CA THR A 41 -16.55 15.14 -6.99
C THR A 41 -16.16 14.44 -5.66
N PHE A 42 -17.08 13.85 -4.89
CA PHE A 42 -16.89 13.69 -3.44
C PHE A 42 -17.86 12.69 -2.78
N PHE A 43 -18.55 11.81 -3.51
CA PHE A 43 -19.35 10.77 -2.86
C PHE A 43 -18.42 9.84 -2.09
N LYS A 44 -18.33 10.05 -0.76
CA LYS A 44 -17.49 9.33 0.22
C LYS A 44 -17.20 7.90 -0.21
N ALA A 45 -16.16 7.72 -1.02
CA ALA A 45 -15.77 6.41 -1.47
C ALA A 45 -15.41 5.65 -0.19
N LYS A 46 -16.04 4.50 0.03
CA LYS A 46 -15.87 3.75 1.27
C LYS A 46 -14.38 3.52 1.48
N PRO A 47 -13.86 3.72 2.71
CA PRO A 47 -12.44 3.63 2.96
C PRO A 47 -11.95 2.25 2.56
N LEU A 48 -10.97 2.21 1.67
CA LEU A 48 -10.21 1.01 1.42
C LEU A 48 -9.35 0.77 2.66
N GLN A 49 -9.17 -0.49 3.00
CA GLN A 49 -8.34 -0.89 4.12
C GLN A 49 -7.17 -1.68 3.57
N VAL A 50 -5.98 -1.31 3.99
CA VAL A 50 -4.77 -2.10 3.77
C VAL A 50 -4.44 -2.84 5.05
N THR A 51 -4.22 -4.14 4.95
CA THR A 51 -3.72 -4.96 6.04
C THR A 51 -2.30 -5.40 5.71
N PHE A 52 -1.37 -5.10 6.60
CA PHE A 52 0.02 -5.52 6.52
C PHE A 52 0.28 -6.61 7.54
N GLU A 53 0.93 -7.69 7.11
CA GLU A 53 1.56 -8.67 7.99
C GLU A 53 3.06 -8.40 7.99
N LEU A 54 3.62 -8.10 9.16
CA LEU A 54 5.05 -7.90 9.35
C LEU A 54 5.76 -9.26 9.46
N LYS A 55 7.08 -9.30 9.23
CA LYS A 55 7.88 -10.53 9.36
C LYS A 55 7.77 -11.19 10.74
N ASN A 56 7.54 -10.41 11.79
CA ASN A 56 7.32 -10.92 13.16
C ASN A 56 5.90 -11.46 13.40
N GLY A 57 5.05 -11.52 12.37
CA GLY A 57 3.67 -12.01 12.45
C GLY A 57 2.65 -10.97 12.92
N VAL A 58 3.07 -9.76 13.30
CA VAL A 58 2.15 -8.69 13.70
C VAL A 58 1.35 -8.23 12.49
N LYS A 59 0.03 -8.15 12.66
CA LYS A 59 -0.89 -7.60 11.66
C LYS A 59 -1.28 -6.17 12.02
N LYS A 60 -1.22 -5.28 11.04
CA LYS A 60 -1.59 -3.87 11.17
C LYS A 60 -2.57 -3.50 10.07
N GLN A 61 -3.61 -2.76 10.41
CA GLN A 61 -4.64 -2.36 9.47
C GLN A 61 -4.76 -0.84 9.43
N PHE A 62 -4.77 -0.28 8.23
CA PHE A 62 -4.86 1.16 7.99
C PHE A 62 -5.91 1.46 6.93
N ASN A 63 -6.48 2.66 6.97
CA ASN A 63 -7.27 3.17 5.87
C ASN A 63 -6.33 3.71 4.79
N ILE A 64 -6.61 3.38 3.53
CA ILE A 64 -5.88 3.91 2.37
C ILE A 64 -6.81 4.76 1.51
N VAL A 65 -6.31 5.93 1.11
CA VAL A 65 -7.01 6.82 0.19
C VAL A 65 -6.44 6.56 -1.20
N ALA A 66 -7.25 5.96 -2.09
CA ALA A 66 -6.81 5.55 -3.43
C ALA A 66 -6.08 6.65 -4.21
N ASN A 67 -6.53 7.92 -4.08
CA ASN A 67 -5.88 9.02 -4.78
C ASN A 67 -4.50 9.37 -4.23
N MET A 68 -4.26 9.19 -2.92
CA MET A 68 -2.94 9.37 -2.33
C MET A 68 -2.02 8.19 -2.64
N ALA A 69 -2.58 6.98 -2.76
CA ALA A 69 -1.82 5.78 -3.06
C ALA A 69 -1.17 5.80 -4.47
N LYS A 70 -1.64 6.67 -5.38
CA LYS A 70 -1.01 6.96 -6.67
C LYS A 70 0.27 7.79 -6.57
N SER A 71 0.61 8.27 -5.38
CA SER A 71 1.91 8.89 -5.14
C SER A 71 2.85 7.85 -4.55
N ASP A 72 4.15 8.00 -4.80
CA ASP A 72 5.16 7.15 -4.19
C ASP A 72 5.10 7.27 -2.65
N PHE A 73 4.91 6.15 -1.97
CA PHE A 73 4.98 6.06 -0.52
C PHE A 73 5.90 4.93 -0.07
N LEU A 74 6.46 5.05 1.13
CA LEU A 74 7.31 4.01 1.69
C LEU A 74 6.45 2.81 2.12
N LEU A 75 6.63 1.68 1.45
CA LEU A 75 5.94 0.43 1.76
C LEU A 75 6.66 -0.35 2.85
N SER A 76 8.00 -0.48 2.79
CA SER A 76 8.79 -1.22 3.78
C SER A 76 10.11 -0.51 4.05
N PRO A 77 10.53 -0.34 5.32
CA PRO A 77 9.86 -0.75 6.57
C PRO A 77 8.57 0.04 6.85
N LEU A 78 7.65 -0.53 7.63
CA LEU A 78 6.41 0.14 8.03
C LEU A 78 6.72 1.31 8.99
N ILE A 79 6.36 2.52 8.59
CA ILE A 79 6.53 3.75 9.38
C ILE A 79 5.18 4.23 9.89
N GLU A 80 5.03 4.27 11.21
CA GLU A 80 3.76 4.63 11.86
C GLU A 80 3.75 6.07 12.39
N ASN A 81 4.92 6.69 12.56
CA ASN A 81 5.03 8.05 13.10
C ASN A 81 6.30 8.79 12.66
N THR A 82 6.36 10.09 12.95
CA THR A 82 7.47 10.98 12.56
C THR A 82 8.80 10.60 13.21
N THR A 83 8.78 10.11 14.45
CA THR A 83 9.99 9.65 15.14
C THR A 83 10.62 8.49 14.38
N GLU A 84 9.81 7.50 14.01
CA GLU A 84 10.23 6.37 13.17
C GLU A 84 10.77 6.82 11.81
N PHE A 85 10.11 7.80 11.18
CA PHE A 85 10.59 8.38 9.92
C PHE A 85 11.99 9.01 10.08
N SER A 86 12.26 9.72 11.18
CA SER A 86 13.58 10.32 11.43
C SER A 86 14.70 9.28 11.58
N LEU A 87 14.35 8.06 12.00
CA LEU A 87 15.30 6.96 12.21
C LEU A 87 15.62 6.19 10.92
N LEU A 88 14.86 6.36 9.83
CA LEU A 88 15.08 5.67 8.54
C LEU A 88 16.49 5.84 7.97
N TYR A 89 17.14 6.97 8.25
CA TYR A 89 18.48 7.29 7.77
C TYR A 89 19.59 6.87 8.74
N HIS A 90 19.24 6.20 9.85
CA HIS A 90 20.18 5.57 10.77
C HIS A 90 20.23 4.07 10.47
N ASP A 91 21.43 3.53 10.27
CA ASP A 91 21.68 2.17 9.73
C ASP A 91 20.96 1.02 10.46
N HIS A 92 20.54 1.22 11.71
CA HIS A 92 19.89 0.19 12.52
C HIS A 92 18.36 0.11 12.38
N TYR A 93 17.70 1.08 11.74
CA TYR A 93 16.22 1.13 11.72
C TYR A 93 15.59 0.17 10.69
N LEU A 94 16.37 -0.37 9.76
CA LEU A 94 15.95 -1.42 8.82
C LEU A 94 15.80 -2.80 9.49
N THR A 95 15.47 -2.83 10.78
CA THR A 95 15.36 -4.07 11.54
C THR A 95 14.20 -4.94 11.01
N ASP A 96 14.38 -6.25 11.01
CA ASP A 96 13.42 -7.24 10.50
C ASP A 96 11.99 -7.07 11.04
N HIS A 97 11.81 -6.55 12.25
CA HIS A 97 10.51 -6.47 12.91
C HIS A 97 9.53 -5.46 12.30
N LYS A 98 10.01 -4.48 11.52
CA LYS A 98 9.15 -3.53 10.78
C LYS A 98 9.05 -3.85 9.28
N GLN A 99 9.75 -4.89 8.82
CA GLN A 99 9.66 -5.31 7.42
C GLN A 99 8.31 -5.96 7.16
N ILE A 100 7.65 -5.52 6.09
CA ILE A 100 6.39 -6.10 5.64
C ILE A 100 6.67 -7.40 4.91
N LYS A 101 5.98 -8.46 5.33
CA LYS A 101 6.02 -9.79 4.70
C LYS A 101 4.92 -9.90 3.65
N SER A 102 3.71 -9.45 3.97
CA SER A 102 2.60 -9.44 3.03
C SER A 102 1.67 -8.27 3.24
N MET A 103 0.90 -7.95 2.20
CA MET A 103 -0.17 -6.96 2.27
C MET A 103 -1.44 -7.46 1.59
N SER A 104 -2.59 -6.94 1.99
CA SER A 104 -3.84 -7.11 1.26
C SER A 104 -4.64 -5.81 1.30
N ILE A 105 -5.36 -5.53 0.22
CA ILE A 105 -6.25 -4.36 0.14
C ILE A 105 -7.68 -4.87 0.06
N THR A 106 -8.54 -4.43 0.97
CA THR A 106 -9.94 -4.83 1.04
C THR A 106 -10.85 -3.61 1.01
N CYS A 107 -12.07 -3.83 0.52
CA CYS A 107 -13.19 -2.90 0.67
C CYS A 107 -14.17 -3.46 1.70
N ASN A 108 -14.74 -2.60 2.55
CA ASN A 108 -15.73 -3.03 3.53
C ASN A 108 -16.92 -3.75 2.84
N GLN A 109 -17.20 -4.97 3.30
CA GLN A 109 -18.02 -6.03 2.71
C GLN A 109 -19.41 -5.60 2.21
N ASN A 110 -19.97 -4.50 2.73
CA ASN A 110 -21.33 -4.10 2.37
C ASN A 110 -21.50 -3.44 0.99
N ASN A 111 -20.45 -3.08 0.23
CA ASN A 111 -20.61 -2.53 -1.14
C ASN A 111 -19.33 -2.62 -1.98
N ILE A 112 -19.12 -3.75 -2.67
CA ILE A 112 -18.02 -3.96 -3.64
C ILE A 112 -18.17 -3.06 -4.89
N LYS A 113 -19.35 -2.48 -5.13
CA LYS A 113 -19.69 -1.80 -6.41
C LYS A 113 -18.96 -0.49 -6.71
N ASN A 114 -18.21 0.09 -5.76
CA ASN A 114 -17.58 1.42 -5.94
C ASN A 114 -16.16 1.37 -6.51
N TRP A 115 -15.49 0.22 -6.43
CA TRP A 115 -14.10 0.05 -6.86
C TRP A 115 -14.01 -1.03 -7.92
N GLN A 116 -13.07 -0.89 -8.85
CA GLN A 116 -12.66 -2.02 -9.67
C GLN A 116 -11.99 -3.06 -8.77
N ASP A 117 -12.28 -4.33 -9.03
CA ASP A 117 -11.68 -5.43 -8.29
C ASP A 117 -10.18 -5.51 -8.57
N GLU A 118 -9.72 -5.09 -9.75
CA GLU A 118 -8.32 -5.05 -10.13
C GLU A 118 -7.62 -3.75 -9.73
N PHE A 119 -6.37 -3.86 -9.29
CA PHE A 119 -5.46 -2.74 -9.11
C PHE A 119 -4.04 -3.10 -9.55
N ILE A 120 -3.22 -2.08 -9.74
CA ILE A 120 -1.80 -2.23 -10.11
C ILE A 120 -0.95 -1.69 -8.97
N ILE A 121 0.10 -2.43 -8.61
CA ILE A 121 1.14 -1.97 -7.69
C ILE A 121 2.47 -1.86 -8.43
N HIS A 122 3.14 -0.73 -8.27
CA HIS A 122 4.46 -0.45 -8.79
C HIS A 122 5.45 -0.41 -7.63
N TYR A 123 6.33 -1.39 -7.55
CA TYR A 123 7.41 -1.41 -6.58
C TYR A 123 8.59 -0.60 -7.09
N LYS A 124 9.09 0.30 -6.24
CA LYS A 124 10.23 1.17 -6.55
C LYS A 124 11.24 1.10 -5.42
N SER A 125 12.49 1.41 -5.75
CA SER A 125 13.56 1.56 -4.77
C SER A 125 14.35 2.83 -5.04
N THR A 126 14.96 3.34 -3.99
CA THR A 126 16.00 4.36 -4.11
C THR A 126 17.30 3.65 -4.47
N GLU A 127 17.85 3.92 -5.65
CA GLU A 127 19.23 3.56 -5.92
C GLU A 127 20.14 4.28 -4.92
N LYS A 128 20.94 3.48 -4.21
CA LYS A 128 22.08 3.91 -3.41
C LYS A 128 23.16 2.87 -3.64
#